data_AF-A0A916BVD4-F1
#
_entry.id   AF-A0A916BVD4-F1
#
_cell.length_a   1.000
_cell.length_b   1.000
_cell.length_c   1.000
_cell.angle_alpha   90.00
_cell.angle_beta   90.00
_cell.angle_gamma   90.00
#
_symmetry.space_group_name_H-M   'P 1'
#
loop_
_entity.id
_entity.type
_entity.pdbx_description
1 polymer ?
#
loop_
_entity_poly.entity_id
_entity_poly.type
_entity_poly.pdbx_seq_one_letter_code
_entity_poly.pdbx_strand_id
1 'polypeptide(L)'
;LSALLVSTSKQMPLIVNELQRRELSLEPKRGKRYSWGYPACPDVADHQKVFALLPQVNELGLELSTAYQLIPEQSTAAIVVHHPAAKYYAVGVSRVEQLLGN
;
A
#
# COMPACT_ATOMS: atom_id res chain seq x y z
N LEU A 1 -11.50 -11.94 3.18
CA LEU A 1 -11.08 -10.52 3.24
C LEU A 1 -10.09 -10.41 4.40
N SER A 2 -8.82 -10.72 4.15
CA SER A 2 -7.84 -10.93 5.21
C SER A 2 -7.08 -9.62 5.44
N ALA A 3 -7.44 -8.90 6.49
CA ALA A 3 -6.58 -7.86 7.08
C ALA A 3 -5.35 -8.56 7.63
N LEU A 4 -4.34 -8.75 6.79
CA LEU A 4 -3.06 -9.26 7.23
C LEU A 4 -2.13 -8.08 7.47
N LEU A 5 -1.55 -8.17 8.64
CA LEU A 5 -0.97 -7.13 9.45
C LEU A 5 0.34 -7.80 9.92
N VAL A 6 1.48 -7.11 9.81
CA VAL A 6 2.86 -7.55 10.11
C VAL A 6 3.80 -7.78 8.89
N SER A 7 4.88 -6.99 8.89
CA SER A 7 6.17 -7.08 8.16
C SER A 7 6.14 -7.48 6.68
N THR A 8 6.48 -6.50 5.84
CA THR A 8 6.44 -6.47 4.38
C THR A 8 6.99 -7.70 3.64
N SER A 9 8.00 -8.40 4.18
CA SER A 9 8.56 -9.60 3.54
C SER A 9 7.68 -10.85 3.68
N LYS A 10 6.88 -10.96 4.75
CA LYS A 10 6.06 -12.15 5.00
C LYS A 10 4.73 -12.14 4.25
N GLN A 11 4.31 -10.99 3.70
CA GLN A 11 3.02 -10.84 3.05
C GLN A 11 3.01 -11.16 1.54
N MET A 12 4.15 -11.05 0.86
CA MET A 12 4.21 -11.31 -0.58
C MET A 12 3.74 -12.71 -0.97
N PRO A 13 4.08 -13.79 -0.25
CA PRO A 13 3.51 -15.12 -0.53
C PRO A 13 1.98 -15.17 -0.42
N LEU A 14 1.40 -14.45 0.54
CA LEU A 14 -0.06 -14.40 0.73
C LEU A 14 -0.75 -13.60 -0.37
N ILE A 15 -0.13 -12.51 -0.82
CA ILE A 15 -0.59 -11.72 -1.96
C ILE A 15 -0.53 -12.55 -3.25
N VAL A 16 0.56 -13.28 -3.49
CA VAL A 16 0.69 -14.15 -4.66
C VAL A 16 -0.37 -15.25 -4.64
N ASN A 17 -0.64 -15.85 -3.47
CA ASN A 17 -1.71 -16.84 -3.32
C ASN A 17 -3.10 -16.23 -3.60
N GLU A 18 -3.38 -15.03 -3.09
CA GLU A 18 -4.61 -14.28 -3.39
C GLU A 18 -4.77 -14.02 -4.89
N LEU A 19 -3.71 -13.56 -5.55
CA LEU A 19 -3.72 -13.26 -6.98
C LEU A 19 -3.91 -14.55 -7.80
N GLN A 20 -3.27 -15.65 -7.41
CA GLN A 20 -3.50 -16.96 -8.02
C GLN A 20 -4.95 -17.42 -7.86
N ARG A 21 -5.57 -17.20 -6.70
CA ARG A 21 -7.00 -17.50 -6.47
C ARG A 21 -7.92 -16.65 -7.35
N ARG A 22 -7.45 -15.48 -7.78
CA ARG A 22 -8.11 -14.60 -8.75
C ARG A 22 -7.69 -14.88 -10.20
N GLU A 23 -7.08 -16.05 -10.45
CA GLU A 23 -6.62 -16.50 -11.78
C GLU A 23 -5.50 -15.63 -12.38
N LEU A 24 -4.84 -14.80 -11.56
CA LEU A 24 -3.65 -14.04 -11.92
C LEU A 24 -2.42 -14.82 -11.47
N SER A 25 -1.98 -15.76 -12.30
CA SER A 25 -0.73 -16.50 -12.06
C SER A 25 0.47 -15.56 -12.28
N LEU A 26 1.28 -15.39 -11.23
CA LEU A 26 2.45 -14.50 -11.25
C LEU A 26 3.70 -15.27 -10.85
N GLU A 27 4.77 -15.09 -11.63
CA GLU A 27 6.09 -15.60 -11.29
C GLU A 27 6.56 -15.10 -9.92
N PRO A 28 7.28 -15.93 -9.14
CA PRO A 28 7.96 -15.48 -7.94
C PRO A 28 8.78 -14.21 -8.25
N LYS A 29 8.61 -13.16 -7.44
CA LYS A 29 9.24 -11.81 -7.59
C LYS A 29 8.60 -10.87 -8.64
N ARG A 30 7.56 -11.27 -9.37
CA ARG A 30 6.79 -10.36 -10.24
C ARG A 30 5.94 -9.40 -9.40
N GLY A 31 5.87 -8.15 -9.83
CA GLY A 31 5.11 -7.09 -9.16
C GLY A 31 5.86 -6.43 -7.99
N LYS A 32 5.23 -5.41 -7.41
CA LYS A 32 5.73 -4.62 -6.27
C LYS A 32 4.59 -4.22 -5.32
N ARG A 33 4.95 -4.01 -4.06
CA ARG A 33 4.07 -3.54 -2.99
C ARG A 33 4.58 -2.17 -2.53
N TYR A 34 3.77 -1.14 -2.66
CA TYR A 34 4.11 0.23 -2.27
C TYR A 34 3.29 0.65 -1.06
N SER A 35 3.96 1.10 0.00
CA SER A 35 3.30 1.60 1.22
C SER A 35 3.51 3.09 1.37
N TRP A 36 2.52 3.77 1.93
CA TRP A 36 2.60 5.18 2.27
C TRP A 36 3.71 5.45 3.31
N GLY A 37 4.33 6.62 3.22
CA GLY A 37 5.52 7.00 4.00
C GLY A 37 6.86 6.54 3.41
N TYR A 38 6.84 5.77 2.31
CA TYR A 38 8.05 5.35 1.59
C TYR A 38 8.28 6.21 0.32
N PRO A 39 9.48 6.18 -0.28
CA PRO A 39 9.82 7.08 -1.39
C PRO A 39 8.89 7.04 -2.63
N ALA A 40 8.22 5.91 -2.89
CA ALA A 40 7.26 5.80 -4.00
C ALA A 40 5.86 6.37 -3.66
N CYS A 41 5.54 6.45 -2.36
CA CYS A 41 4.26 6.94 -1.84
C CYS A 41 4.54 7.79 -0.59
N PRO A 42 5.14 8.97 -0.71
CA PRO A 42 5.63 9.71 0.46
C PRO A 42 4.51 10.33 1.31
N ASP A 43 3.36 10.61 0.70
CA ASP A 43 2.27 11.34 1.35
C ASP A 43 1.40 10.40 2.19
N VAL A 44 1.59 10.39 3.51
CA VAL A 44 0.81 9.54 4.42
C VAL A 44 -0.66 9.95 4.50
N ALA A 45 -1.01 11.21 4.18
CA ALA A 45 -2.39 11.68 4.18
C ALA A 45 -3.27 10.94 3.17
N ASP A 46 -2.67 10.37 2.12
CA ASP A 46 -3.38 9.57 1.13
C ASP A 46 -4.01 8.28 1.69
N HIS A 47 -3.72 7.87 2.94
CA HIS A 47 -4.52 6.87 3.62
C HIS A 47 -6.01 7.23 3.72
N GLN A 48 -6.37 8.52 3.73
CA GLN A 48 -7.77 8.93 3.65
C GLN A 48 -8.47 8.41 2.38
N LYS A 49 -7.75 8.36 1.26
CA LYS A 49 -8.26 7.80 0.00
C LYS A 49 -8.50 6.30 0.13
N VAL A 50 -7.64 5.59 0.84
CA VAL A 50 -7.80 4.15 1.12
C VAL A 50 -9.09 3.90 1.90
N PHE A 51 -9.32 4.67 2.96
CA PHE A 51 -10.53 4.57 3.78
C PHE A 51 -11.79 4.93 2.99
N ALA A 52 -11.72 5.91 2.09
CA ALA A 52 -12.82 6.25 1.20
C ALA A 52 -13.14 5.15 0.16
N LEU A 53 -12.11 4.49 -0.38
CA LEU A 53 -12.26 3.43 -1.38
C LEU A 53 -12.66 2.08 -0.76
N LEU A 54 -12.27 1.83 0.49
CA LEU A 54 -12.48 0.58 1.20
C LEU A 54 -13.18 0.86 2.53
N PRO A 55 -14.46 1.29 2.53
CA PRO A 55 -15.15 1.68 3.76
C PRO A 55 -15.22 0.54 4.81
N GLN A 56 -15.13 -0.71 4.38
CA GLN A 56 -15.12 -1.89 5.26
C GLN A 56 -13.88 -1.96 6.17
N VAL A 57 -12.84 -1.16 5.95
CA VAL A 57 -11.67 -1.13 6.85
C VAL A 57 -12.05 -0.68 8.26
N ASN A 58 -13.07 0.19 8.40
CA ASN A 58 -13.58 0.62 9.69
C ASN A 58 -14.21 -0.55 10.47
N GLU A 59 -14.88 -1.46 9.77
CA GLU A 59 -15.46 -2.68 10.36
C GLU A 59 -14.38 -3.66 10.85
N LEU A 60 -13.16 -3.54 10.32
CA LEU A 60 -11.99 -4.31 10.75
C LEU A 60 -11.27 -3.67 11.95
N GLY A 61 -11.82 -2.61 12.52
CA GLY A 61 -11.25 -1.89 13.67
C GLY A 61 -10.02 -1.04 13.31
N LEU A 62 -9.86 -0.69 12.03
CA LEU A 62 -8.81 0.23 11.59
C LEU A 62 -9.33 1.67 11.64
N GLU A 63 -8.50 2.57 12.16
CA GLU A 63 -8.76 4.00 12.22
C GLU A 63 -7.55 4.81 11.70
N LEU A 64 -7.77 6.10 11.46
CA LEU A 64 -6.70 7.05 11.17
C LEU A 64 -6.50 8.02 12.33
N SER A 65 -5.25 8.19 12.74
CA SER A 65 -4.87 9.26 13.66
C SER A 65 -5.03 10.64 13.00
N THR A 66 -4.90 11.71 13.79
CA THR A 66 -4.86 13.09 13.28
C THR A 66 -3.71 13.36 12.32
N ALA A 67 -2.66 12.54 12.37
CA ALA A 67 -1.52 12.56 11.45
C ALA A 67 -1.62 11.51 10.32
N TYR A 68 -2.82 10.94 10.09
CA TYR A 68 -3.12 9.95 9.06
C TYR A 68 -2.35 8.62 9.18
N GLN A 69 -1.83 8.32 10.37
CA GLN A 69 -1.24 7.02 10.68
C GLN A 69 -2.35 6.00 10.96
N LEU A 70 -2.12 4.75 10.59
CA LEU A 70 -3.06 3.66 10.88
C LEU A 70 -3.05 3.34 12.38
N ILE A 71 -4.23 3.13 12.94
CA ILE A 71 -4.43 2.63 14.29
C ILE A 71 -5.16 1.28 14.18
N PRO A 72 -4.65 0.18 14.79
CA PRO A 72 -3.41 0.09 15.58
C PRO A 72 -2.12 0.33 14.77
N GLU A 73 -1.06 0.81 15.41
CA GLU A 73 0.21 1.20 14.75
C GLU A 73 0.90 0.04 14.02
N GLN A 74 0.66 -1.20 14.44
CA GLN A 74 1.22 -2.36 13.77
C GLN A 74 0.64 -2.56 12.35
N SER A 75 -0.44 -1.83 12.02
CA SER A 75 -1.19 -1.95 10.77
C SER A 75 -0.40 -1.51 9.56
N THR A 76 -0.68 -2.16 8.42
CA THR A 76 -0.03 -1.81 7.16
C THR A 76 -1.05 -1.72 6.05
N ALA A 77 -0.97 -0.66 5.26
CA ALA A 77 -1.64 -0.55 3.97
C ALA A 77 -0.61 -0.51 2.84
N ALA A 78 -0.99 -1.03 1.68
CA ALA A 78 -0.16 -0.96 0.50
C ALA A 78 -0.97 -1.05 -0.80
N ILE A 79 -0.44 -0.45 -1.85
CA ILE A 79 -0.82 -0.68 -3.23
C ILE A 79 -0.02 -1.89 -3.72
N VAL A 80 -0.71 -2.86 -4.33
CA VAL A 80 -0.07 -4.01 -4.98
C VAL A 80 -0.19 -3.87 -6.48
N VAL A 81 0.94 -3.83 -7.18
CA VAL A 81 1.00 -3.74 -8.64
C VAL A 81 1.64 -5.01 -9.19
N HIS A 82 0.90 -5.76 -10.02
CA HIS A 82 1.36 -7.05 -10.59
C HIS A 82 2.09 -6.91 -11.94
N HIS A 83 2.26 -5.69 -12.45
CA HIS A 83 2.90 -5.43 -13.73
C HIS A 83 4.37 -5.94 -13.72
N PRO A 84 4.84 -6.63 -14.78
CA PRO A 84 6.19 -7.21 -14.81
C PRO A 84 7.30 -6.15 -14.74
N ALA A 85 7.05 -4.95 -15.26
CA ALA A 85 7.99 -3.82 -15.19
C ALA A 85 7.87 -2.99 -13.88
N ALA A 86 7.04 -3.39 -12.91
CA ALA A 86 6.94 -2.68 -11.65
C ALA A 86 8.29 -2.72 -10.92
N LYS A 87 8.77 -1.54 -10.52
CA LYS A 87 10.05 -1.35 -9.81
C LYS A 87 9.88 -0.42 -8.63
N TYR A 88 10.74 -0.55 -7.63
CA TYR A 88 10.83 0.49 -6.60
C TYR A 88 11.45 1.74 -7.23
N TYR A 89 10.90 2.90 -6.88
CA TYR A 89 11.37 4.19 -7.32
C TYR A 89 11.14 5.20 -6.19
N ALA A 90 11.79 6.35 -6.29
CA ALA A 90 11.53 7.50 -5.45
C ALA A 90 10.89 8.59 -6.30
N VAL A 91 9.87 9.27 -5.80
CA VAL A 91 9.29 10.42 -6.51
C VAL A 91 10.23 11.64 -6.52
N GLY A 92 11.24 11.65 -5.65
CA GLY A 92 12.35 12.61 -5.64
C GLY A 92 12.01 14.02 -5.16
N VAL A 93 10.82 14.51 -5.48
CA VAL A 93 10.35 15.87 -5.17
C VAL A 93 9.20 15.86 -4.18
N SER A 94 9.17 16.85 -3.30
CA SER A 94 8.08 17.13 -2.37
C SER A 94 6.78 17.44 -3.11
N ARG A 95 5.63 17.27 -2.44
CA ARG A 95 4.32 17.63 -3.03
C ARG A 95 4.28 19.09 -3.47
N VAL A 96 4.98 19.97 -2.75
CA VAL A 96 5.09 21.40 -3.08
C VAL A 96 5.83 21.59 -4.40
N GLU A 97 6.98 20.96 -4.58
CA GLU A 97 7.74 21.02 -5.85
C GLU A 97 6.95 20.47 -7.03
N GLN A 98 6.22 19.35 -6.84
CA GLN A 98 5.32 18.81 -7.87
C GLN A 98 4.20 19.78 -8.29
N LEU A 99 3.65 20.54 -7.34
CA LEU A 99 2.60 21.52 -7.61
C LEU A 99 3.15 22.81 -8.21
N LEU A 100 4.39 23.17 -7.87
CA LEU A 100 5.07 24.37 -8.38
C LEU A 100 5.79 24.13 -9.71
N GLY A 101 5.90 22.88 -10.18
CA GLY A 101 6.44 22.54 -11.49
C GLY A 101 7.95 22.74 -11.64
N ASN A 102 8.68 22.79 -10.53
CA ASN A 102 10.14 22.93 -10.48
C ASN A 102 10.81 21.60 -10.17
#